data_AF-A0A212F2D3-F1
#
_entry.id   AF-A0A212F2D3-F1
#
_cell.length_a   1.000
_cell.length_b   1.000
_cell.length_c   1.000
_cell.angle_alpha   90.00
_cell.angle_beta   90.00
_cell.angle_gamma   90.00
#
_symmetry.space_group_name_H-M   'P 1'
#
loop_
_entity.id
_entity.type
_entity.pdbx_description
1 polymer ?
#
loop_
_entity_poly.entity_id
_entity_poly.type
_entity_poly.pdbx_seq_one_letter_code
_entity_poly.pdbx_strand_id
1 'polypeptide(L)'
;MAIMMFAIFILSIFIPSVNLNQDVMKSLSYKFGTKLFECGERTNYTRAMARDILHIWEESYDLNHDETGCLVLCAMVRLELLDQQGNMIVENTEGFIRANGGDDSMVSFLIQLYSMCREKTSSISNGCKAAIELSKCFRAAIQQIGWVPDTTSLLVISYD
;
A
#
# COMPACT_ATOMS: atom_id res chain seq x y z
N MET A 1 -8.31 -18.46 -46.51
CA MET A 1 -7.15 -18.53 -45.58
C MET A 1 -6.71 -17.16 -45.08
N ALA A 2 -6.48 -16.16 -45.94
CA ALA A 2 -6.02 -14.82 -45.54
C ALA A 2 -6.93 -14.11 -44.52
N ILE A 3 -8.26 -14.21 -44.66
CA ILE A 3 -9.24 -13.61 -43.73
C ILE A 3 -9.14 -14.24 -42.33
N MET A 4 -8.88 -15.55 -42.26
CA MET A 4 -8.76 -16.28 -41.00
C MET A 4 -7.47 -15.93 -40.26
N MET A 5 -6.38 -15.66 -41.01
CA MET A 5 -5.11 -15.19 -40.43
C MET A 5 -5.22 -13.75 -39.90
N PHE A 6 -5.98 -12.88 -40.58
CA PHE A 6 -6.23 -11.50 -40.12
C PHE A 6 -7.06 -11.46 -38.83
N ALA A 7 -8.06 -12.33 -38.71
CA ALA A 7 -8.88 -12.42 -37.49
C ALA A 7 -8.06 -12.86 -36.25
N ILE A 8 -7.13 -13.80 -36.41
CA ILE A 8 -6.23 -14.25 -35.33
C ILE A 8 -5.23 -13.16 -34.92
N PHE A 9 -4.77 -12.35 -35.88
CA PHE A 9 -3.86 -11.24 -35.61
C PHE A 9 -4.54 -10.07 -34.86
N ILE A 10 -5.85 -9.85 -35.08
CA ILE A 10 -6.61 -8.81 -34.35
C ILE A 10 -6.98 -9.28 -32.93
N LEU A 11 -7.25 -10.57 -32.73
CA LEU A 11 -7.56 -11.15 -31.41
C LEU A 11 -6.36 -11.16 -30.44
N SER A 12 -5.13 -11.12 -30.94
CA SER A 12 -3.91 -11.11 -30.11
C SER A 12 -3.54 -9.73 -29.56
N ILE A 13 -4.20 -8.66 -30.00
CA ILE A 13 -3.92 -7.26 -29.57
C ILE A 13 -4.67 -6.91 -28.27
N PHE A 14 -5.70 -7.68 -27.88
CA PHE A 14 -6.49 -7.45 -26.67
C PHE A 14 -6.06 -8.34 -25.49
N ILE A 15 -4.76 -8.47 -25.25
CA ILE A 15 -4.29 -8.97 -23.95
C ILE A 15 -4.27 -7.77 -23.01
N PRO A 16 -5.19 -7.67 -22.01
CA PRO A 16 -5.05 -6.64 -20.99
C PRO A 16 -3.68 -6.84 -20.34
N SER A 17 -2.87 -5.77 -20.35
CA SER A 17 -1.56 -5.77 -19.72
C SER A 17 -1.76 -5.91 -18.21
N VAL A 18 -1.58 -7.12 -17.70
CA VAL A 18 -1.54 -7.39 -16.26
C VAL A 18 -0.29 -6.70 -15.71
N ASN A 19 -0.45 -5.60 -14.98
CA ASN A 19 0.65 -4.96 -14.29
C ASN A 19 0.87 -5.65 -12.95
N LEU A 20 1.70 -6.70 -12.97
CA LEU A 20 1.98 -7.58 -11.83
C LEU A 20 2.27 -6.80 -10.53
N ASN A 21 3.03 -5.70 -10.61
CA ASN A 21 3.37 -4.90 -9.43
C ASN A 21 2.17 -4.14 -8.86
N GLN A 22 1.29 -3.62 -9.70
CA GLN A 22 0.06 -2.96 -9.25
C GLN A 22 -0.90 -3.96 -8.58
N ASP A 23 -0.96 -5.20 -9.07
CA ASP A 23 -1.74 -6.27 -8.44
C ASP A 23 -1.19 -6.67 -7.07
N VAL A 24 0.15 -6.78 -6.93
CA VAL A 24 0.78 -7.02 -5.63
C VAL A 24 0.53 -5.84 -4.69
N MET A 25 0.71 -4.60 -5.16
CA MET A 25 0.43 -3.41 -4.35
C MET A 25 -1.04 -3.31 -3.95
N LYS A 26 -1.97 -3.75 -4.80
CA LYS A 26 -3.39 -3.86 -4.48
C LYS A 26 -3.63 -4.89 -3.37
N SER A 27 -3.04 -6.08 -3.47
CA SER A 27 -3.15 -7.12 -2.43
C SER A 27 -2.58 -6.64 -1.09
N LEU A 28 -1.40 -6.02 -1.11
CA LEU A 28 -0.77 -5.42 0.06
C LEU A 28 -1.66 -4.34 0.67
N SER A 29 -2.17 -3.41 -0.15
CA SER A 29 -3.06 -2.34 0.29
C SER A 29 -4.34 -2.87 0.89
N TYR A 30 -4.92 -3.93 0.33
CA TYR A 30 -6.10 -4.57 0.89
C TYR A 30 -5.81 -5.19 2.26
N LYS A 31 -4.79 -6.05 2.37
CA LYS A 31 -4.45 -6.72 3.65
C LYS A 31 -4.05 -5.72 4.73
N PHE A 32 -3.29 -4.70 4.37
CA PHE A 32 -2.91 -3.63 5.28
C PHE A 32 -4.12 -2.76 5.66
N GLY A 33 -4.96 -2.40 4.69
CA GLY A 33 -6.20 -1.66 4.88
C GLY A 33 -7.17 -2.37 5.82
N THR A 34 -7.38 -3.69 5.68
CA THR A 34 -8.16 -4.48 6.65
C THR A 34 -7.63 -4.31 8.07
N LYS A 35 -6.30 -4.29 8.25
CA LYS A 35 -5.72 -4.10 9.58
C LYS A 35 -5.90 -2.67 10.11
N LEU A 36 -5.87 -1.65 9.25
CA LEU A 36 -6.21 -0.27 9.61
C LEU A 36 -7.63 -0.17 10.15
N PHE A 37 -8.59 -0.82 9.48
CA PHE A 37 -9.99 -0.86 9.95
C PHE A 37 -10.12 -1.52 11.32
N GLU A 38 -9.50 -2.69 11.53
CA GLU A 38 -9.48 -3.37 12.84
C GLU A 38 -8.86 -2.50 13.95
N CYS A 39 -7.84 -1.71 13.62
CA CYS A 39 -7.24 -0.74 14.53
C CYS A 39 -8.19 0.42 14.85
N GLY A 40 -8.96 0.90 13.86
CA GLY A 40 -9.95 1.95 14.00
C GLY A 40 -11.14 1.56 14.88
N GLU A 41 -11.64 0.33 14.77
CA GLU A 41 -12.77 -0.14 15.60
C GLU A 41 -12.47 -0.07 17.11
N ARG A 42 -11.20 -0.18 17.49
CA ARG A 42 -10.75 -0.07 18.88
C ARG A 42 -10.47 1.37 19.32
N THR A 43 -10.40 2.31 18.37
CA THR A 43 -9.94 3.68 18.58
C THR A 43 -10.88 4.68 17.91
N ASN A 44 -12.02 4.99 18.55
CA ASN A 44 -13.00 6.03 18.17
C ASN A 44 -12.91 6.53 16.71
N TYR A 45 -13.13 5.61 15.77
CA TYR A 45 -12.85 5.79 14.35
C TYR A 45 -13.61 6.99 13.78
N THR A 46 -12.91 7.91 13.13
CA THR A 46 -13.50 9.15 12.62
C THR A 46 -13.70 9.10 11.10
N ARG A 47 -14.59 9.95 10.60
CA ARG A 47 -14.76 10.15 9.15
C ARG A 47 -13.49 10.65 8.45
N ALA A 48 -12.63 11.37 9.17
CA ALA A 48 -11.36 11.87 8.61
C ALA A 48 -10.41 10.70 8.31
N MET A 49 -10.23 9.78 9.28
CA MET A 49 -9.44 8.56 9.09
C MET A 49 -9.98 7.71 7.93
N ALA A 50 -11.31 7.58 7.82
CA ALA A 50 -11.92 6.83 6.74
C ALA A 50 -11.60 7.40 5.35
N ARG A 51 -11.65 8.73 5.20
CA ARG A 51 -11.28 9.37 3.94
C ARG A 51 -9.81 9.18 3.63
N ASP A 52 -8.93 9.32 4.62
CA ASP A 52 -7.50 9.10 4.43
C ASP A 52 -7.18 7.70 3.91
N ILE A 53 -7.85 6.68 4.46
CA ILE A 53 -7.64 5.28 4.05
C ILE A 53 -8.17 5.04 2.64
N LEU A 54 -9.38 5.54 2.33
CA LEU A 54 -10.02 5.33 1.02
C LEU A 54 -9.28 6.04 -0.12
N HIS A 55 -8.75 7.23 0.16
CA HIS A 55 -8.10 8.09 -0.83
C HIS A 55 -6.58 8.05 -0.72
N ILE A 56 -6.01 7.08 0.02
CA ILE A 56 -4.56 7.04 0.28
C ILE A 56 -3.76 7.07 -1.02
N TRP A 57 -4.22 6.40 -2.07
CA TRP A 57 -3.52 6.30 -3.35
C TRP A 57 -3.83 7.43 -4.34
N GLU A 58 -4.81 8.29 -4.05
CA GLU A 58 -5.17 9.41 -4.92
C GLU A 58 -4.09 10.49 -4.90
N GLU A 59 -3.65 10.90 -6.09
CA GLU A 59 -2.57 11.88 -6.26
C GLU A 59 -2.92 13.25 -5.66
N SER A 60 -4.16 13.69 -5.83
CA SER A 60 -4.63 14.99 -5.32
C SER A 60 -5.07 14.99 -3.86
N TYR A 61 -5.07 13.83 -3.17
CA TYR A 61 -5.56 13.75 -1.80
C TYR A 61 -4.46 14.08 -0.78
N ASP A 62 -4.74 15.05 0.10
CA ASP A 62 -3.84 15.43 1.19
C ASP A 62 -4.03 14.53 2.42
N LEU A 63 -3.05 13.66 2.66
CA LEU A 63 -3.06 12.68 3.74
C LEU A 63 -2.48 13.29 5.02
N ASN A 64 -3.25 14.04 5.80
CA ASN A 64 -2.67 14.94 6.83
C ASN A 64 -3.18 14.77 8.27
N HIS A 65 -3.96 13.73 8.57
CA HIS A 65 -4.47 13.51 9.92
C HIS A 65 -3.49 12.64 10.74
N ASP A 66 -2.98 13.19 11.86
CA ASP A 66 -2.06 12.48 12.76
C ASP A 66 -2.70 11.18 13.29
N GLU A 67 -4.02 11.16 13.49
CA GLU A 67 -4.71 9.98 13.98
C GLU A 67 -4.73 8.83 12.96
N THR A 68 -4.73 9.13 11.66
CA THR A 68 -4.49 8.14 10.61
C THR A 68 -3.10 7.54 10.74
N GLY A 69 -2.10 8.36 11.09
CA GLY A 69 -0.75 7.89 11.40
C GLY A 69 -0.72 6.92 12.58
N CYS A 70 -1.55 7.14 13.61
CA CYS A 70 -1.70 6.18 14.70
C CYS A 70 -2.28 4.84 14.22
N LEU A 71 -3.25 4.86 13.31
CA LEU A 71 -3.79 3.63 12.71
C LEU A 71 -2.72 2.87 11.92
N VAL A 72 -1.91 3.58 11.13
CA VAL A 72 -0.78 2.99 10.38
C VAL A 72 0.19 2.29 11.32
N LEU A 73 0.59 2.95 12.41
CA LEU A 73 1.48 2.35 13.40
C LEU A 73 0.85 1.12 14.05
N CYS A 74 -0.43 1.21 14.45
CA CYS A 74 -1.17 0.07 14.98
C CYS A 74 -1.21 -1.12 14.01
N ALA A 75 -1.49 -0.87 12.72
CA ALA A 75 -1.55 -1.91 11.71
C ALA A 75 -0.19 -2.58 11.50
N MET A 76 0.89 -1.78 11.44
CA MET A 76 2.25 -2.30 11.30
C MET A 76 2.65 -3.21 12.48
N VAL A 77 2.34 -2.82 13.72
CA VAL A 77 2.62 -3.64 14.90
C VAL A 77 1.74 -4.91 14.92
N ARG A 78 0.46 -4.82 14.55
CA ARG A 78 -0.46 -5.98 14.55
C ARG A 78 -0.21 -6.97 13.43
N LEU A 79 0.38 -6.52 12.31
CA LEU A 79 0.90 -7.39 11.26
C LEU A 79 2.32 -7.89 11.59
N GLU A 80 2.85 -7.54 12.76
CA GLU A 80 4.20 -7.89 13.20
C GLU A 80 5.28 -7.44 12.21
N LEU A 81 5.03 -6.33 11.50
CA LEU A 81 6.01 -5.69 10.61
C LEU A 81 6.98 -4.83 11.42
N LEU A 82 6.53 -4.33 12.58
CA LEU A 82 7.34 -3.61 13.55
C LEU A 82 7.32 -4.33 14.91
N ASP A 83 8.45 -4.25 15.63
CA ASP A 83 8.54 -4.63 17.03
C ASP A 83 7.91 -3.56 17.96
N GLN A 84 7.90 -3.83 19.26
CA GLN A 84 7.34 -2.92 20.27
C GLN A 84 8.17 -1.64 20.45
N GLN A 85 9.41 -1.61 19.97
CA GLN A 85 10.29 -0.45 19.93
C GLN A 85 10.13 0.33 18.62
N GLY A 86 9.27 -0.16 17.73
CA GLY A 86 8.99 0.40 16.42
C GLY A 86 9.99 0.00 15.35
N ASN A 87 10.95 -0.90 15.57
CA ASN A 87 11.88 -1.30 14.51
C ASN A 87 11.25 -2.31 13.57
N MET A 88 11.64 -2.26 12.29
CA MET A 88 11.16 -3.21 11.30
C MET A 88 11.65 -4.63 11.61
N ILE A 89 10.71 -5.57 11.67
CA ILE A 89 10.98 -7.00 11.69
C ILE A 89 11.14 -7.43 10.24
N VAL A 90 12.39 -7.49 9.77
CA VAL A 90 12.73 -7.72 8.36
C VAL A 90 12.10 -9.02 7.85
N GLU A 91 12.28 -10.13 8.57
CA GLU A 91 11.75 -11.45 8.17
C GLU A 91 10.22 -11.43 7.95
N ASN A 92 9.48 -10.84 8.90
CA ASN A 92 8.03 -10.73 8.78
C ASN A 92 7.60 -9.80 7.64
N THR A 93 8.36 -8.74 7.39
CA THR A 93 8.09 -7.79 6.30
C THR A 93 8.31 -8.44 4.94
N GLU A 94 9.41 -9.18 4.78
CA GLU A 94 9.67 -9.97 3.56
C GLU A 94 8.57 -11.01 3.35
N GLY A 95 8.22 -11.75 4.42
CA GLY A 95 7.15 -12.75 4.39
C GLY A 95 5.80 -12.15 3.99
N PHE A 96 5.45 -10.99 4.54
CA PHE A 96 4.22 -10.28 4.20
C PHE A 96 4.19 -9.88 2.72
N ILE A 97 5.29 -9.35 2.18
CA ILE A 97 5.36 -8.95 0.77
C ILE A 97 5.23 -10.17 -0.16
N ARG A 98 5.96 -11.25 0.14
CA ARG A 98 5.94 -12.49 -0.65
C ARG A 98 4.59 -13.19 -0.61
N ALA A 99 3.94 -13.23 0.55
CA ALA A 99 2.61 -13.81 0.70
C ALA A 99 1.53 -13.09 -0.13
N ASN A 100 1.82 -11.86 -0.58
CA ASN A 100 0.95 -11.06 -1.45
C ASN A 100 1.42 -11.05 -2.92
N GLY A 101 2.37 -11.90 -3.29
CA GLY A 101 2.83 -12.09 -4.67
C GLY A 101 4.07 -11.29 -5.06
N GLY A 102 4.72 -10.60 -4.12
CA GLY A 102 5.96 -9.88 -4.40
C GLY A 102 7.15 -10.82 -4.59
N ASP A 103 7.94 -10.54 -5.63
CA ASP A 103 9.21 -11.23 -5.90
C ASP A 103 10.37 -10.62 -5.10
N ASP A 104 11.58 -11.20 -5.22
CA ASP A 104 12.78 -10.73 -4.52
C ASP A 104 13.10 -9.25 -4.79
N SER A 105 12.87 -8.81 -6.03
CA SER A 105 13.14 -7.43 -6.44
C SER A 105 12.17 -6.47 -5.76
N MET A 106 10.89 -6.79 -5.75
CA MET A 106 9.86 -6.01 -5.07
C MET A 106 10.06 -5.99 -3.56
N VAL A 107 10.40 -7.13 -2.95
CA VAL A 107 10.72 -7.23 -1.52
C VAL A 107 11.85 -6.29 -1.15
N SER A 108 12.99 -6.40 -1.85
CA SER A 108 14.16 -5.56 -1.62
C SER A 108 13.83 -4.07 -1.82
N PHE A 109 13.09 -3.75 -2.88
CA PHE A 109 12.70 -2.37 -3.18
C PHE A 109 11.83 -1.76 -2.08
N LEU A 110 10.76 -2.45 -1.66
CA LEU A 110 9.82 -1.91 -0.67
C LEU A 110 10.44 -1.74 0.71
N ILE A 111 11.34 -2.64 1.12
CA ILE A 111 12.09 -2.54 2.39
C ILE A 111 13.05 -1.36 2.37
N GLN A 112 13.78 -1.18 1.27
CA GLN A 112 14.68 -0.03 1.11
C GLN A 112 13.90 1.29 1.07
N LEU A 113 12.77 1.32 0.36
CA LEU A 113 11.88 2.47 0.31
C LEU A 113 11.35 2.84 1.70
N TYR A 114 10.86 1.86 2.47
CA TYR A 114 10.43 2.09 3.85
C TYR A 114 11.58 2.67 4.70
N SER A 115 12.77 2.08 4.62
CA SER A 115 13.93 2.50 5.40
C SER A 115 14.35 3.93 5.07
N MET A 116 14.38 4.29 3.79
CA MET A 116 14.63 5.67 3.34
C MET A 116 13.57 6.64 3.89
N CYS A 117 12.29 6.28 3.83
CA CYS A 117 11.22 7.15 4.34
C CYS A 117 11.26 7.29 5.86
N ARG A 118 11.60 6.23 6.58
CA ARG A 118 11.85 6.26 8.04
C ARG A 118 13.01 7.18 8.41
N GLU A 119 14.11 7.14 7.67
CA GLU A 119 15.25 8.03 7.92
C GLU A 119 14.83 9.51 7.79
N LYS A 120 14.05 9.84 6.74
CA LYS A 120 13.52 11.20 6.51
C LYS A 120 12.58 11.69 7.62
N THR A 121 11.94 10.79 8.35
CA THR A 121 11.00 11.13 9.42
C THR A 121 11.57 10.93 10.83
N SER A 122 12.84 10.53 10.94
CA SER A 122 13.47 10.16 12.22
C SER A 122 13.56 11.30 13.24
N SER A 123 13.50 12.56 12.81
CA SER A 123 13.48 13.73 13.69
C SER A 123 12.10 14.05 14.29
N ILE A 124 11.04 13.35 13.88
CA ILE A 124 9.67 13.59 14.34
C ILE A 124 9.43 12.77 15.61
N SER A 125 9.31 13.43 16.75
CA SER A 125 9.15 12.78 18.06
C SER A 125 7.78 12.14 18.29
N ASN A 126 6.72 12.69 17.71
CA ASN A 126 5.39 12.10 17.78
C ASN A 126 5.29 10.93 16.80
N GLY A 127 5.13 9.71 17.32
CA GLY A 127 5.12 8.49 16.50
C GLY A 127 3.99 8.43 15.47
N CYS A 128 2.80 8.95 15.79
CA CYS A 128 1.70 9.01 14.83
C CYS A 128 2.00 9.98 13.69
N LYS A 129 2.52 11.16 14.01
CA LYS A 129 2.95 12.14 13.02
C LYS A 129 4.12 11.62 12.16
N ALA A 130 5.07 10.90 12.76
CA ALA A 130 6.15 10.27 12.04
C ALA A 130 5.62 9.21 11.04
N ALA A 131 4.62 8.43 11.45
CA ALA A 131 3.99 7.40 10.63
C ALA A 131 3.20 7.99 9.44
N ILE A 132 2.47 9.10 9.63
CA ILE A 132 1.74 9.74 8.51
C ILE A 132 2.71 10.36 7.50
N GLU A 133 3.78 11.01 7.95
CA GLU A 133 4.83 11.55 7.06
C GLU A 133 5.60 10.42 6.33
N LEU A 134 5.85 9.30 7.00
CA LEU A 134 6.43 8.11 6.37
C LEU A 134 5.51 7.60 5.27
N SER A 135 4.20 7.53 5.54
CA SER A 135 3.19 7.09 4.57
C SER A 135 3.12 8.00 3.35
N LYS A 136 3.21 9.32 3.53
CA LYS A 136 3.33 10.29 2.42
C LYS A 136 4.57 10.04 1.57
N CYS A 137 5.73 9.88 2.21
CA CYS A 137 6.99 9.59 1.52
C CYS A 137 6.91 8.29 0.70
N PHE A 138 6.37 7.23 1.30
CA PHE A 138 6.22 5.94 0.65
C PHE A 138 5.26 6.03 -0.53
N ARG A 139 4.10 6.66 -0.33
CA ARG A 139 3.10 6.91 -1.37
C ARG A 139 3.70 7.63 -2.58
N ALA A 140 4.43 8.73 -2.35
CA ALA A 140 5.00 9.54 -3.42
C ALA A 140 5.97 8.72 -4.30
N ALA A 141 6.77 7.84 -3.71
CA ALA A 141 7.67 6.97 -4.46
C ALA A 141 6.92 5.91 -5.28
N ILE A 142 5.88 5.29 -4.71
CA ILE A 142 5.02 4.33 -5.43
C ILE A 142 4.29 4.99 -6.60
N GLN A 143 3.82 6.23 -6.42
CA GLN A 143 3.24 7.06 -7.49
C GLN A 143 4.26 7.33 -8.60
N GLN A 144 5.47 7.73 -8.25
CA GLN A 144 6.54 8.05 -9.20
C GLN A 144 6.92 6.86 -10.11
N ILE A 145 6.89 5.63 -9.58
CA ILE A 145 7.24 4.42 -10.34
C ILE A 145 6.04 3.75 -11.01
N GLY A 146 4.83 4.31 -10.87
CA GLY A 146 3.61 3.79 -11.49
C GLY A 146 3.09 2.48 -10.88
N TRP A 147 3.41 2.20 -9.61
CA TRP A 147 2.95 1.00 -8.88
C TRP A 147 1.67 1.24 -8.06
N VAL A 148 1.04 2.40 -8.24
CA VAL A 148 -0.24 2.72 -7.59
C VAL A 148 -1.27 1.64 -7.95
N PRO A 149 -1.96 1.05 -6.95
CA PRO A 149 -3.06 0.12 -7.22
C PRO A 149 -4.15 0.77 -8.06
N ASP A 150 -4.74 0.03 -9.00
CA ASP A 150 -5.93 0.50 -9.71
C ASP A 150 -7.12 0.61 -8.73
N THR A 151 -7.49 1.85 -8.40
CA THR A 151 -8.54 2.21 -7.45
C THR A 151 -9.94 1.82 -7.94
N THR A 152 -10.11 1.55 -9.24
CA THR A 152 -11.36 1.01 -9.82
C THR A 152 -11.81 -0.26 -9.09
N SER A 153 -10.87 -0.96 -8.47
CA SER A 153 -11.13 -2.22 -7.76
C SER A 153 -11.03 -2.15 -6.23
N LEU A 154 -10.63 -1.02 -5.65
CA LEU A 154 -10.65 -0.82 -4.18
C LEU A 154 -12.04 -0.36 -3.69
N LEU A 155 -12.79 0.37 -4.54
CA LEU A 155 -14.16 0.82 -4.24
C LEU A 155 -15.22 -0.30 -4.31
N VAL A 156 -14.95 -1.38 -5.05
CA VAL A 156 -15.88 -2.51 -5.17
C VAL A 156 -15.87 -3.37 -3.90
N ILE A 157 -14.73 -3.47 -3.21
CA ILE A 157 -14.56 -4.39 -2.07
C ILE A 157 -15.09 -3.80 -0.75
N SER A 158 -15.43 -2.51 -0.69
CA SER A 158 -16.17 -1.96 0.46
C SER A 158 -17.66 -2.27 0.43
N TYR A 159 -18.14 -2.98 -0.61
CA TYR A 159 -19.55 -3.31 -0.84
C TYR A 159 -19.87 -4.81 -0.80
N ASP A 160 -18.87 -5.68 -0.58
CA ASP A 160 -19.04 -7.14 -0.41
C ASP A 160 -18.68 -7.60 1.00
#